data_AF-A0A835CJY1-F1
#
_entry.id   AF-A0A835CJY1-F1
#
_cell.length_a   1.000
_cell.length_b   1.000
_cell.length_c   1.000
_cell.angle_alpha   90.00
_cell.angle_beta   90.00
_cell.angle_gamma   90.00
#
_symmetry.space_group_name_H-M   'P 1'
#
loop_
_entity.id
_entity.type
_entity.pdbx_description
1 polymer ?
#
loop_
_entity_poly.entity_id
_entity_poly.type
_entity_poly.pdbx_seq_one_letter_code
_entity_poly.pdbx_strand_id
1 'polypeptide(L)'
;MGPIFDPILLKQLAPHEPPFHESMPCLPYPNFYYALENFVASYAPSVTYSVHRSSIIVGASTRSEINMLLMLAAYAAVCRHEGLPWRYPGNMYMWEHFCDMTDAGVLAEQHVWAAIMDVAKNEAFNCTNGNVFTWKRMWNVMSKEFDVEYVEYKEGEEFDIEEWMSKKGEAWDEIVERNGLYKTKLEKIACYAAFKLVANFTFQHVSNAGILPDRGGVIGGLLRDHEGVCVGAFTEKFPFSINPMALKAEAVRRRMELAIE
;
A
#
# COMPACT_ATOMS: atom_id res chain seq x y z
N MET A 1 2.69 -13.40 0.36
CA MET A 1 3.61 -12.68 -0.55
C MET A 1 5.05 -13.13 -0.31
N GLY A 2 5.41 -14.30 -0.83
CA GLY A 2 6.77 -14.84 -0.84
C GLY A 2 6.74 -16.08 -1.74
N PRO A 3 7.81 -16.43 -2.47
CA PRO A 3 9.05 -15.70 -2.70
C PRO A 3 8.96 -14.88 -4.00
N ILE A 4 8.68 -13.58 -3.86
CA ILE A 4 8.45 -12.65 -4.98
C ILE A 4 9.68 -12.54 -5.90
N PHE A 5 10.88 -12.69 -5.32
CA PHE A 5 12.15 -12.53 -6.02
C PHE A 5 12.79 -13.85 -6.45
N ASP A 6 12.14 -14.99 -6.19
CA ASP A 6 12.59 -16.29 -6.69
C ASP A 6 11.70 -16.71 -7.88
N PRO A 7 12.16 -16.57 -9.12
CA PRO A 7 11.36 -16.85 -10.30
C PRO A 7 11.00 -18.34 -10.48
N ILE A 8 11.71 -19.26 -9.82
CA ILE A 8 11.40 -20.69 -9.86
C ILE A 8 10.21 -20.97 -8.94
N LEU A 9 10.29 -20.47 -7.71
CA LEU A 9 9.24 -20.67 -6.71
C LEU A 9 8.01 -19.81 -6.99
N LEU A 10 8.15 -18.64 -7.64
CA LEU A 10 7.03 -17.79 -8.06
C LEU A 10 6.03 -18.54 -8.96
N LYS A 11 6.52 -19.40 -9.86
CA LYS A 11 5.68 -20.22 -10.75
C LYS A 11 4.97 -21.38 -10.04
N GLN A 12 5.38 -21.68 -8.81
CA GLN A 12 4.81 -22.75 -7.99
C GLN A 12 3.82 -22.20 -6.94
N LEU A 13 3.57 -20.89 -6.96
CA LEU A 13 2.62 -20.23 -6.06
C LEU A 13 1.18 -20.57 -6.47
N ALA A 14 0.60 -21.56 -5.80
CA ALA A 14 -0.84 -21.64 -5.66
C ALA A 14 -1.23 -20.76 -4.45
N PRO A 15 -1.86 -19.59 -4.65
CA PRO A 15 -2.40 -18.83 -3.54
C PRO A 15 -3.57 -19.60 -2.90
N HIS A 16 -3.87 -19.29 -1.63
CA HIS A 16 -5.15 -19.69 -1.05
C HIS A 16 -6.32 -19.03 -1.80
N GLU A 17 -7.52 -19.59 -1.65
CA GLU A 17 -8.71 -18.93 -2.18
C GLU A 17 -9.04 -17.68 -1.34
N PRO A 18 -9.12 -16.48 -1.95
CA PRO A 18 -9.52 -15.27 -1.25
C PRO A 18 -11.01 -15.31 -0.86
N PRO A 19 -11.45 -14.54 0.16
CA PRO A 19 -10.67 -13.55 0.91
C PRO A 19 -9.69 -14.19 1.91
N PHE A 20 -8.44 -13.69 1.93
CA PHE A 20 -7.40 -14.21 2.81
C PHE A 20 -7.73 -13.97 4.28
N HIS A 21 -7.65 -15.00 5.13
CA HIS A 21 -7.91 -14.88 6.57
C HIS A 21 -6.76 -15.49 7.39
N GLU A 22 -6.64 -15.08 8.64
CA GLU A 22 -5.44 -15.25 9.45
C GLU A 22 -5.19 -16.71 9.86
N SER A 23 -6.26 -17.51 9.92
CA SER A 23 -6.21 -18.95 10.21
C SER A 23 -5.86 -19.83 9.01
N MET A 24 -5.63 -19.24 7.82
CA MET A 24 -5.12 -20.00 6.68
C MET A 24 -3.74 -20.59 7.00
N PRO A 25 -3.47 -21.86 6.61
CA PRO A 25 -2.20 -22.48 6.90
C PRO A 25 -1.06 -21.80 6.12
N CYS A 26 0.15 -21.88 6.65
CA CYS A 26 1.34 -21.49 5.90
C CYS A 26 1.41 -22.27 4.59
N LEU A 27 1.74 -21.58 3.50
CA LEU A 27 1.96 -22.24 2.22
C LEU A 27 3.29 -23.02 2.23
N PRO A 28 3.42 -24.14 1.50
CA PRO A 28 4.52 -25.08 1.61
C PRO A 28 5.79 -24.61 0.87
N TYR A 29 6.26 -23.39 1.15
CA TYR A 29 7.47 -22.82 0.58
C TYR A 29 8.18 -21.87 1.57
N PRO A 30 9.48 -21.61 1.39
CA PRO A 30 10.21 -20.66 2.23
C PRO A 30 9.64 -19.25 2.12
N ASN A 31 9.20 -18.69 3.24
CA ASN A 31 8.80 -17.30 3.35
C ASN A 31 9.41 -16.71 4.62
N PHE A 32 10.12 -15.58 4.49
CA PHE A 32 10.76 -14.93 5.62
C PHE A 32 9.74 -14.49 6.68
N TYR A 33 8.48 -14.23 6.32
CA TYR A 33 7.42 -13.94 7.29
C TYR A 33 7.25 -15.07 8.31
N TYR A 34 7.30 -16.34 7.88
CA TYR A 34 7.16 -17.47 8.80
C TYR A 34 8.35 -17.55 9.77
N ALA A 35 9.56 -17.23 9.30
CA ALA A 35 10.73 -17.16 10.16
C ALA A 35 10.63 -16.01 11.18
N LEU A 36 10.13 -14.85 10.78
CA LEU A 36 9.89 -13.71 11.68
C LEU A 36 8.81 -14.01 12.73
N GLU A 37 7.69 -14.62 12.32
CA GLU A 37 6.63 -15.05 13.24
C GLU A 37 7.14 -16.06 14.27
N ASN A 38 7.90 -17.08 13.83
CA ASN A 38 8.51 -18.05 14.75
C ASN A 38 9.53 -17.40 15.70
N PHE A 39 10.32 -16.46 15.20
CA PHE A 39 11.31 -15.76 16.01
C PHE A 39 10.65 -14.93 17.10
N VAL A 40 9.63 -14.12 16.78
CA VAL A 40 8.96 -13.30 17.79
C VAL A 40 8.19 -14.17 18.79
N ALA A 41 7.55 -15.25 18.33
CA ALA A 41 6.84 -16.19 19.19
C ALA A 41 7.77 -16.89 20.20
N SER A 42 9.06 -17.07 19.87
CA SER A 42 10.04 -17.69 20.78
C SER A 42 10.30 -16.90 22.07
N TYR A 43 9.93 -15.62 22.14
CA TYR A 43 10.03 -14.79 23.34
C TYR A 43 8.83 -14.93 24.27
N ALA A 44 7.74 -15.56 23.84
CA ALA A 44 6.57 -15.80 24.67
C ALA A 44 6.86 -16.85 25.76
N PRO A 45 6.31 -16.70 26.98
CA PRO A 45 5.41 -15.64 27.44
C PRO A 45 6.12 -14.41 28.01
N SER A 46 7.46 -14.34 27.97
CA SER A 46 8.24 -13.24 28.57
C SER A 46 7.96 -11.89 27.92
N VAL A 47 7.67 -11.89 26.62
CA VAL A 47 7.20 -10.73 25.85
C VAL A 47 6.00 -11.16 25.02
N THR A 48 4.92 -10.39 25.06
CA THR A 48 3.76 -10.59 24.19
C THR A 48 4.02 -9.98 22.81
N TYR A 49 3.45 -10.55 21.77
CA TYR A 49 3.64 -10.06 20.40
C TYR A 49 2.31 -9.87 19.67
N SER A 50 2.32 -9.19 18.54
CA SER A 50 1.21 -9.16 17.59
C SER A 50 1.78 -9.16 16.17
N VAL A 51 1.12 -9.87 15.26
CA VAL A 51 1.52 -9.93 13.84
C VAL A 51 0.53 -9.12 13.01
N HIS A 52 1.03 -8.25 12.15
CA HIS A 52 0.19 -7.40 11.31
C HIS A 52 0.48 -7.66 9.83
N ARG A 53 -0.53 -8.14 9.12
CA ARG A 53 -0.47 -8.55 7.70
C ARG A 53 -1.21 -7.51 6.87
N SER A 54 -0.52 -6.42 6.51
CA SER A 54 -1.09 -5.41 5.62
C SER A 54 -1.26 -5.93 4.20
N SER A 55 -2.22 -5.36 3.48
CA SER A 55 -2.34 -5.47 2.03
C SER A 55 -1.36 -4.49 1.34
N ILE A 56 -1.71 -3.98 0.16
CA ILE A 56 -0.97 -2.98 -0.60
C ILE A 56 -0.92 -1.69 0.22
N ILE A 57 0.26 -1.33 0.71
CA ILE A 57 0.43 -0.12 1.53
C ILE A 57 0.38 1.13 0.64
N VAL A 58 -0.50 2.06 1.02
CA VAL A 58 -0.53 3.43 0.53
C VAL A 58 -0.10 4.38 1.65
N GLY A 59 0.89 5.24 1.37
CA GLY A 59 1.42 6.18 2.35
C GLY A 59 2.28 7.27 1.73
N ALA A 60 2.84 8.14 2.56
CA ALA A 60 3.58 9.33 2.10
C ALA A 60 5.10 9.28 2.35
N SER A 61 5.66 8.12 2.72
CA SER A 61 7.10 7.99 2.96
C SER A 61 7.88 7.99 1.65
N THR A 62 8.83 8.92 1.51
CA THR A 62 9.81 8.99 0.41
C THR A 62 11.01 8.06 0.61
N ARG A 63 11.05 7.32 1.73
CA ARG A 63 12.11 6.36 2.06
C ARG A 63 11.64 4.91 2.00
N SER A 64 10.35 4.68 1.75
CA SER A 64 9.84 3.32 1.57
C SER A 64 10.26 2.81 0.21
N GLU A 65 10.86 1.62 0.19
CA GLU A 65 11.18 0.93 -1.07
C GLU A 65 9.89 0.47 -1.78
N ILE A 66 8.83 0.18 -1.02
CA ILE A 66 7.54 -0.30 -1.56
C ILE A 66 6.44 0.63 -1.05
N ASN A 67 6.00 1.55 -1.90
CA ASN A 67 4.90 2.47 -1.64
C ASN A 67 4.06 2.67 -2.91
N MET A 68 2.85 2.12 -2.93
CA MET A 68 2.03 2.11 -4.14
C MET A 68 1.66 3.52 -4.61
N LEU A 69 1.28 4.40 -3.69
CA LEU A 69 0.92 5.78 -4.01
C LEU A 69 2.11 6.52 -4.66
N LEU A 70 3.31 6.37 -4.11
CA LEU A 70 4.50 7.04 -4.62
C LEU A 70 4.91 6.51 -6.00
N MET A 71 4.81 5.20 -6.23
CA MET A 71 5.09 4.59 -7.53
C MET A 71 4.12 5.08 -8.62
N LEU A 72 2.82 5.18 -8.31
CA LEU A 72 1.81 5.70 -9.22
C LEU A 72 2.01 7.20 -9.49
N ALA A 73 2.32 7.99 -8.47
CA ALA A 73 2.57 9.42 -8.60
C ALA A 73 3.82 9.71 -9.45
N ALA A 74 4.92 8.99 -9.22
CA ALA A 74 6.14 9.14 -10.02
C ALA A 74 5.91 8.73 -11.48
N TYR A 75 5.16 7.64 -11.71
CA TYR A 75 4.80 7.19 -13.06
C TYR A 75 3.96 8.24 -13.79
N ALA A 76 2.89 8.75 -13.15
CA ALA A 76 2.05 9.77 -13.74
C ALA A 76 2.82 11.07 -14.01
N ALA A 77 3.72 11.48 -13.11
CA ALA A 77 4.58 12.65 -13.31
C ALA A 77 5.48 12.51 -14.55
N VAL A 78 6.06 11.32 -14.77
CA VAL A 78 6.86 11.04 -15.97
C VAL A 78 5.99 11.05 -17.23
N CYS A 79 4.83 10.40 -17.22
CA CYS A 79 3.88 10.46 -18.34
C CYS A 79 3.52 11.90 -18.70
N ARG A 80 3.22 12.73 -17.70
CA ARG A 80 2.90 14.15 -17.89
C ARG A 80 4.07 14.94 -18.47
N HIS A 81 5.28 14.73 -17.93
CA HIS A 81 6.49 15.42 -18.39
C HIS A 81 6.82 15.10 -19.85
N GLU A 82 6.59 13.85 -20.27
CA GLU A 82 6.88 13.39 -21.63
C GLU A 82 5.69 13.52 -22.60
N GLY A 83 4.52 13.95 -22.12
CA GLY A 83 3.30 14.04 -22.94
C GLY A 83 2.79 12.68 -23.41
N LEU A 84 2.99 11.64 -22.61
CA LEU A 84 2.60 10.26 -22.92
C LEU A 84 1.32 9.84 -22.19
N PRO A 85 0.50 8.96 -22.79
CA PRO A 85 -0.67 8.42 -22.12
C PRO A 85 -0.29 7.56 -20.91
N TRP A 86 -1.11 7.62 -19.87
CA TRP A 86 -0.94 6.86 -18.65
C TRP A 86 -1.55 5.46 -18.76
N ARG A 87 -0.73 4.46 -19.09
CA ARG A 87 -1.18 3.08 -19.36
C ARG A 87 -1.16 2.20 -18.11
N TYR A 88 -2.18 1.36 -17.95
CA TYR A 88 -2.21 0.33 -16.90
C TYR A 88 -1.20 -0.79 -17.21
N PRO A 89 -0.25 -1.13 -16.30
CA PRO A 89 0.82 -2.09 -16.59
C PRO A 89 0.55 -3.50 -16.05
N GLY A 90 -0.72 -3.89 -16.01
CA GLY A 90 -1.17 -5.17 -15.46
C GLY A 90 -1.89 -6.05 -16.48
N ASN A 91 -2.60 -7.04 -15.94
CA ASN A 91 -3.44 -7.94 -16.71
C ASN A 91 -4.93 -7.58 -16.61
N MET A 92 -5.75 -8.15 -17.52
CA MET A 92 -7.20 -7.95 -17.53
C MET A 92 -7.88 -8.42 -16.24
N TYR A 93 -7.33 -9.47 -15.62
CA TYR A 93 -7.87 -10.01 -14.37
C TYR A 93 -7.84 -8.96 -13.25
N MET A 94 -6.68 -8.40 -12.93
CA MET A 94 -6.54 -7.35 -11.90
C MET A 94 -7.23 -6.05 -12.31
N TRP A 95 -7.33 -5.75 -13.60
CA TRP A 95 -8.07 -4.58 -14.08
C TRP A 95 -9.55 -4.61 -13.66
N GLU A 96 -10.22 -5.75 -13.83
CA GLU A 96 -11.66 -5.89 -13.63
C GLU A 96 -12.06 -6.42 -12.24
N HIS A 97 -11.17 -7.09 -11.50
CA HIS A 97 -11.50 -7.71 -10.21
C HIS A 97 -11.14 -6.84 -9.00
N PHE A 98 -11.79 -7.15 -7.87
CA PHE A 98 -11.54 -6.42 -6.63
C PHE A 98 -10.14 -6.65 -6.06
N CYS A 99 -9.63 -5.59 -5.46
CA CYS A 99 -8.39 -5.53 -4.71
C CYS A 99 -8.66 -4.73 -3.43
N ASP A 100 -7.90 -4.99 -2.36
CA ASP A 100 -7.88 -4.16 -1.17
C ASP A 100 -6.53 -3.45 -1.01
N MET A 101 -6.47 -2.52 -0.06
CA MET A 101 -5.25 -1.80 0.29
C MET A 101 -5.26 -1.44 1.77
N THR A 102 -4.11 -0.95 2.24
CA THR A 102 -3.91 -0.52 3.63
C THR A 102 -3.33 0.88 3.64
N ASP A 103 -4.06 1.83 4.21
CA ASP A 103 -3.52 3.13 4.56
C ASP A 103 -2.48 2.98 5.68
N ALA A 104 -1.34 3.64 5.52
CA ALA A 104 -0.26 3.58 6.51
C ALA A 104 -0.67 4.10 7.90
N GLY A 105 -1.62 5.04 7.97
CA GLY A 105 -2.22 5.52 9.21
C GLY A 105 -3.12 4.45 9.85
N VAL A 106 -3.97 3.79 9.08
CA VAL A 106 -4.78 2.65 9.56
C VAL A 106 -3.89 1.53 10.10
N LEU A 107 -2.78 1.23 9.42
CA LEU A 107 -1.80 0.25 9.90
C LEU A 107 -1.17 0.70 11.22
N ALA A 108 -0.76 1.96 11.33
CA ALA A 108 -0.19 2.51 12.57
C ALA A 108 -1.19 2.44 13.74
N GLU A 109 -2.46 2.78 13.51
CA GLU A 109 -3.52 2.65 14.50
C GLU A 109 -3.68 1.21 14.98
N GLN A 110 -3.63 0.23 14.06
CA GLN A 110 -3.73 -1.19 14.42
C GLN A 110 -2.54 -1.66 15.27
N HIS A 111 -1.32 -1.17 14.99
CA HIS A 111 -0.15 -1.45 15.82
C HIS A 111 -0.32 -0.90 17.24
N VAL A 112 -0.82 0.34 17.38
CA VAL A 112 -1.08 0.94 18.71
C VAL A 112 -2.16 0.16 19.44
N TRP A 113 -3.25 -0.18 18.77
CA TRP A 113 -4.34 -0.98 19.33
C TRP A 113 -3.82 -2.33 19.85
N ALA A 114 -3.05 -3.07 19.07
CA ALA A 114 -2.56 -4.38 19.50
C ALA A 114 -1.55 -4.30 20.65
N ALA A 115 -0.80 -3.20 20.75
CA ALA A 115 0.14 -2.99 21.84
C ALA A 115 -0.54 -2.77 23.21
N ILE A 116 -1.77 -2.27 23.24
CA ILE A 116 -2.48 -1.90 24.49
C ILE A 116 -3.62 -2.84 24.86
N MET A 117 -4.13 -3.63 23.92
CA MET A 117 -5.29 -4.49 24.15
C MET A 117 -4.87 -5.92 24.52
N ASP A 118 -5.34 -6.40 25.66
CA ASP A 118 -5.03 -7.77 26.11
C ASP A 118 -5.51 -8.84 25.12
N VAL A 119 -6.66 -8.60 24.47
CA VAL A 119 -7.23 -9.49 23.45
C VAL A 119 -6.38 -9.61 22.18
N ALA A 120 -5.43 -8.71 21.97
CA ALA A 120 -4.57 -8.70 20.79
C ALA A 120 -3.20 -9.36 21.02
N LYS A 121 -2.93 -9.81 22.26
CA LYS A 121 -1.66 -10.43 22.62
C LYS A 121 -1.54 -11.82 22.01
N ASN A 122 -0.39 -12.05 21.37
CA ASN A 122 0.03 -13.28 20.71
C ASN A 122 -0.85 -13.68 19.50
N GLU A 123 -1.52 -12.70 18.90
CA GLU A 123 -2.44 -12.89 17.78
C GLU A 123 -1.89 -12.30 16.48
N ALA A 124 -2.44 -12.78 15.36
CA ALA A 124 -2.16 -12.26 14.03
C ALA A 124 -3.42 -11.60 13.45
N PHE A 125 -3.22 -10.46 12.77
CA PHE A 125 -4.28 -9.64 12.20
C PHE A 125 -3.95 -9.21 10.79
N ASN A 126 -4.87 -9.43 9.86
CA ASN A 126 -4.88 -8.72 8.59
C ASN A 126 -5.16 -7.22 8.86
N CYS A 127 -4.62 -6.35 8.01
CA CYS A 127 -4.89 -4.92 8.07
C CYS A 127 -5.30 -4.41 6.71
N THR A 128 -6.55 -3.97 6.54
CA THR A 128 -7.04 -3.36 5.30
C THR A 128 -7.87 -2.13 5.65
N ASN A 129 -8.19 -1.31 4.66
CA ASN A 129 -9.09 -0.16 4.83
C ASN A 129 -10.55 -0.57 5.09
N GLY A 130 -10.88 -1.87 5.02
CA GLY A 130 -12.25 -2.39 5.20
C GLY A 130 -13.14 -2.27 3.95
N ASN A 131 -12.59 -1.79 2.84
CA ASN A 131 -13.27 -1.62 1.56
C ASN A 131 -12.40 -2.19 0.41
N VAL A 132 -13.00 -2.29 -0.79
CA VAL A 132 -12.35 -2.89 -1.97
C VAL A 132 -12.53 -2.00 -3.20
N PHE A 133 -11.59 -2.06 -4.14
CA PHE A 133 -11.60 -1.29 -5.39
C PHE A 133 -11.26 -2.18 -6.59
N THR A 134 -11.60 -1.74 -7.80
CA THR A 134 -11.03 -2.30 -9.03
C THR A 134 -9.94 -1.37 -9.55
N TRP A 135 -8.88 -1.92 -10.14
CA TRP A 135 -7.84 -1.09 -10.75
C TRP A 135 -8.41 -0.21 -11.87
N LYS A 136 -9.45 -0.67 -12.58
CA LYS A 136 -10.21 0.14 -13.55
C LYS A 136 -10.77 1.44 -12.96
N ARG A 137 -11.48 1.36 -11.82
CA ARG A 137 -12.02 2.54 -11.13
C ARG A 137 -10.88 3.41 -10.58
N MET A 138 -9.88 2.79 -9.97
CA MET A 138 -8.74 3.49 -9.40
C MET A 138 -7.97 4.28 -10.45
N TRP A 139 -7.70 3.70 -11.62
CA TRP A 139 -7.01 4.38 -12.73
C TRP A 139 -7.76 5.62 -13.20
N ASN A 140 -9.09 5.56 -13.28
CA ASN A 140 -9.92 6.70 -13.65
C ASN A 140 -9.86 7.84 -12.61
N VAL A 141 -9.79 7.51 -11.33
CA VAL A 141 -9.67 8.52 -10.26
C VAL A 141 -8.28 9.13 -10.28
N MET A 142 -7.25 8.29 -10.28
CA MET A 142 -5.87 8.74 -10.22
C MET A 142 -5.45 9.54 -11.46
N SER A 143 -6.04 9.26 -12.63
CA SER A 143 -5.77 10.04 -13.85
C SER A 143 -6.23 11.49 -13.71
N LYS A 144 -7.39 11.72 -13.07
CA LYS A 144 -7.90 13.05 -12.74
C LYS A 144 -7.05 13.74 -11.68
N GLU A 145 -6.64 13.01 -10.63
CA GLU A 145 -5.83 13.56 -9.55
C GLU A 145 -4.42 13.96 -10.00
N PHE A 146 -3.81 13.17 -10.89
CA PHE A 146 -2.49 13.46 -11.44
C PHE A 146 -2.52 14.34 -12.69
N ASP A 147 -3.71 14.63 -13.21
CA ASP A 147 -3.92 15.43 -14.42
C ASP A 147 -3.15 14.83 -15.60
N VAL A 148 -3.45 13.55 -15.85
CA VAL A 148 -2.92 12.74 -16.95
C VAL A 148 -4.07 12.09 -17.71
N GLU A 149 -3.94 12.00 -19.04
CA GLU A 149 -4.85 11.20 -19.86
C GLU A 149 -4.45 9.72 -19.75
N TYR A 150 -5.42 8.84 -19.50
CA TYR A 150 -5.19 7.39 -19.52
C TYR A 150 -5.92 6.74 -20.69
N VAL A 151 -5.32 5.66 -21.20
CA VAL A 151 -5.95 4.82 -22.23
C VAL A 151 -6.63 3.65 -21.52
N GLU A 152 -7.89 3.37 -21.87
CA GLU A 152 -8.59 2.21 -21.34
C GLU A 152 -7.81 0.94 -21.67
N TYR A 153 -7.60 0.12 -20.63
CA TYR A 153 -6.82 -1.11 -20.78
C TYR A 153 -7.48 -2.05 -21.78
N LYS A 154 -6.66 -2.58 -22.70
CA LYS A 154 -7.06 -3.59 -23.69
C LYS A 154 -6.16 -4.79 -23.53
N GLU A 155 -6.78 -5.96 -23.54
CA GLU A 155 -6.04 -7.22 -23.48
C GLU A 155 -5.13 -7.38 -24.69
N GLY A 156 -3.90 -7.86 -24.46
CA GLY A 156 -2.88 -8.03 -25.49
C GLY A 156 -1.91 -6.86 -25.68
N GLU A 157 -2.12 -5.71 -25.02
CA GLU A 157 -1.13 -4.64 -24.98
C GLU A 157 -0.10 -4.89 -23.88
N GLU A 158 1.00 -5.57 -24.22
CA GLU A 158 2.11 -5.77 -23.28
C GLU A 158 2.79 -4.43 -22.94
N PHE A 159 2.86 -4.13 -21.64
CA PHE A 159 3.56 -2.96 -21.14
C PHE A 159 4.35 -3.29 -19.87
N ASP A 160 5.66 -3.44 -20.02
CA ASP A 160 6.57 -3.65 -18.90
C ASP A 160 6.93 -2.32 -18.22
N ILE A 161 6.21 -1.98 -17.15
CA ILE A 161 6.45 -0.75 -16.38
C ILE A 161 7.83 -0.73 -15.72
N GLU A 162 8.35 -1.89 -15.33
CA GLU A 162 9.65 -1.99 -14.67
C GLU A 162 10.76 -1.63 -15.65
N GLU A 163 10.76 -2.28 -16.82
CA GLU A 163 11.72 -1.96 -17.87
C GLU A 163 11.58 -0.51 -18.33
N TRP A 164 10.34 -0.03 -18.51
CA TRP A 164 10.09 1.31 -18.99
C TRP A 164 10.55 2.37 -17.99
N MET A 165 10.18 2.26 -16.71
CA MET A 165 10.56 3.22 -15.67
C MET A 165 12.06 3.18 -15.34
N SER A 166 12.74 2.03 -15.53
CA SER A 166 14.19 1.94 -15.34
C SER A 166 14.99 2.92 -16.22
N LYS A 167 14.41 3.33 -17.36
CA LYS A 167 15.01 4.26 -18.33
C LYS A 167 14.65 5.73 -18.08
N LYS A 168 13.94 6.05 -16.99
CA LYS A 168 13.36 7.38 -16.71
C LYS A 168 14.11 8.20 -15.65
N GLY A 169 15.34 7.82 -15.32
CA GLY A 169 16.17 8.53 -14.35
C GLY A 169 16.39 10.01 -14.71
N GLU A 170 16.76 10.30 -15.96
CA GLU A 170 17.00 11.69 -16.42
C GLU A 170 15.69 12.51 -16.43
N ALA A 171 14.59 11.94 -16.93
CA ALA A 171 13.28 12.58 -16.90
C ALA A 171 12.85 12.90 -15.46
N TRP A 172 13.10 11.99 -14.51
CA TRP A 172 12.82 12.22 -13.11
C TRP A 172 13.67 13.34 -12.51
N ASP A 173 14.98 13.38 -12.81
CA ASP A 173 15.88 14.44 -12.36
C ASP A 173 15.40 15.82 -12.84
N GLU A 174 14.96 15.93 -14.10
CA GLU A 174 14.36 17.16 -14.63
C GLU A 174 13.05 17.54 -13.93
N ILE A 175 12.16 16.56 -13.66
CA ILE A 175 10.91 16.79 -12.92
C ILE A 175 11.21 17.34 -11.54
N VAL A 176 12.19 16.75 -10.84
CA VAL A 176 12.61 17.18 -9.51
C VAL A 176 13.10 18.63 -9.53
N GLU A 177 13.96 18.98 -10.49
CA GLU A 177 14.50 20.33 -10.61
C GLU A 177 13.42 21.35 -10.98
N ARG A 178 12.65 21.10 -12.06
CA ARG A 178 11.62 22.03 -12.56
C ARG A 178 10.53 22.33 -11.54
N ASN A 179 10.18 21.36 -10.70
CA ASN A 179 9.11 21.48 -9.72
C ASN A 179 9.62 21.82 -8.31
N GLY A 180 10.93 22.03 -8.11
CA GLY A 180 11.52 22.33 -6.81
C GLY A 180 11.28 21.24 -5.76
N LEU A 181 11.29 19.97 -6.20
CA LEU A 181 11.03 18.81 -5.33
C LEU A 181 12.24 18.49 -4.47
N TYR A 182 12.03 17.72 -3.40
CA TYR A 182 13.13 17.16 -2.64
C TYR A 182 14.01 16.29 -3.56
N LYS A 183 15.34 16.44 -3.48
CA LYS A 183 16.27 15.71 -4.33
C LYS A 183 16.20 14.20 -4.04
N THR A 184 15.62 13.46 -4.97
CA THR A 184 15.48 12.00 -4.92
C THR A 184 16.00 11.37 -6.20
N LYS A 185 16.31 10.08 -6.11
CA LYS A 185 16.56 9.22 -7.28
C LYS A 185 15.38 8.28 -7.44
N LEU A 186 14.93 8.08 -8.67
CA LEU A 186 13.70 7.33 -8.98
C LEU A 186 13.77 5.90 -8.41
N GLU A 187 14.91 5.25 -8.58
CA GLU A 187 15.22 3.90 -8.08
C GLU A 187 15.29 3.80 -6.54
N LYS A 188 15.33 4.93 -5.82
CA LYS A 188 15.31 4.97 -4.35
C LYS A 188 13.93 5.18 -3.77
N ILE A 189 12.96 5.57 -4.59
CA ILE A 189 11.61 5.94 -4.13
C ILE A 189 10.51 5.08 -4.76
N ALA A 190 10.85 4.23 -5.73
CA ALA A 190 9.89 3.40 -6.44
C ALA A 190 10.49 2.01 -6.77
N CYS A 191 9.73 0.96 -6.47
CA CYS A 191 10.05 -0.43 -6.82
C CYS A 191 9.04 -0.96 -7.84
N TYR A 192 9.25 -0.64 -9.12
CA TYR A 192 8.31 -1.05 -10.17
C TYR A 192 8.22 -2.57 -10.39
N ALA A 193 9.23 -3.34 -9.97
CA ALA A 193 9.15 -4.80 -9.89
C ALA A 193 8.01 -5.26 -8.97
N ALA A 194 7.85 -4.63 -7.81
CA ALA A 194 6.75 -4.94 -6.88
C ALA A 194 5.40 -4.54 -7.47
N PHE A 195 5.30 -3.38 -8.13
CA PHE A 195 4.05 -2.98 -8.79
C PHE A 195 3.67 -3.91 -9.94
N LYS A 196 4.63 -4.26 -10.81
CA LYS A 196 4.46 -5.22 -11.89
C LYS A 196 3.93 -6.55 -11.39
N LEU A 197 4.46 -7.07 -10.28
CA LEU A 197 3.94 -8.29 -9.68
C LEU A 197 2.46 -8.14 -9.28
N VAL A 198 2.13 -7.10 -8.50
CA VAL A 198 0.78 -6.88 -7.97
C VAL A 198 -0.24 -6.68 -9.10
N ALA A 199 0.11 -5.92 -10.14
CA ALA A 199 -0.76 -5.65 -11.27
C ALA A 199 -1.02 -6.89 -12.16
N ASN A 200 -0.24 -7.96 -11.97
CA ASN A 200 -0.29 -9.19 -12.75
C ASN A 200 -0.67 -10.44 -11.95
N PHE A 201 -1.26 -10.28 -10.76
CA PHE A 201 -1.88 -11.43 -10.09
C PHE A 201 -3.00 -12.05 -10.94
N THR A 202 -3.16 -13.36 -10.81
CA THR A 202 -4.23 -14.14 -11.47
C THR A 202 -5.29 -14.60 -10.49
N PHE A 203 -5.37 -13.92 -9.34
CA PHE A 203 -6.31 -14.17 -8.25
C PHE A 203 -6.74 -12.83 -7.63
N GLN A 204 -7.90 -12.82 -6.99
CA GLN A 204 -8.44 -11.62 -6.37
C GLN A 204 -7.64 -11.27 -5.11
N HIS A 205 -6.97 -10.12 -5.09
CA HIS A 205 -6.13 -9.71 -3.96
C HIS A 205 -6.97 -9.02 -2.89
N VAL A 206 -7.71 -9.82 -2.11
CA VAL A 206 -8.59 -9.33 -1.04
C VAL A 206 -8.36 -10.17 0.21
N SER A 207 -8.22 -9.49 1.33
CA SER A 207 -8.07 -10.05 2.67
C SER A 207 -9.32 -9.75 3.48
N ASN A 208 -9.75 -10.72 4.25
CA ASN A 208 -10.70 -10.49 5.32
C ASN A 208 -9.96 -9.69 6.41
N ALA A 209 -10.26 -8.40 6.54
CA ALA A 209 -10.02 -7.73 7.79
C ALA A 209 -11.17 -8.16 8.69
N GLY A 210 -10.91 -9.10 9.61
CA GLY A 210 -11.89 -9.46 10.63
C GLY A 210 -12.48 -8.17 11.19
N ILE A 211 -13.81 -8.06 11.20
CA ILE A 211 -14.50 -6.92 11.79
C ILE A 211 -13.95 -6.81 13.20
N LEU A 212 -13.01 -5.88 13.43
CA LEU A 212 -12.63 -5.46 14.77
C LEU A 212 -13.96 -5.16 15.45
N PRO A 213 -14.37 -5.92 16.49
CA PRO A 213 -15.66 -5.70 17.11
C PRO A 213 -15.66 -4.25 17.60
N ASP A 214 -16.47 -3.46 16.92
CA ASP A 214 -16.74 -2.06 17.20
C ASP A 214 -15.49 -1.19 17.45
N ARG A 215 -14.90 -0.62 16.38
CA ARG A 215 -14.08 0.61 16.50
C ARG A 215 -14.89 1.81 17.07
N GLY A 216 -16.17 1.63 17.44
CA GLY A 216 -17.12 2.64 17.93
C GLY A 216 -17.22 2.84 19.44
N GLY A 217 -16.25 2.38 20.25
CA GLY A 217 -16.23 2.70 21.69
C GLY A 217 -14.87 3.09 22.25
N VAL A 218 -13.80 2.38 21.86
CA VAL A 218 -12.50 2.50 22.54
C VAL A 218 -11.54 3.47 21.80
N ILE A 219 -11.55 3.48 20.47
CA ILE A 219 -10.64 4.36 19.70
C ILE A 219 -11.17 5.81 19.65
N GLY A 220 -12.50 5.97 19.52
CA GLY A 220 -13.15 7.27 19.66
C GLY A 220 -13.17 7.81 21.10
N GLY A 221 -13.07 6.95 22.11
CA GLY A 221 -13.08 7.31 23.53
C GLY A 221 -11.70 7.67 24.09
N LEU A 222 -10.64 6.98 23.68
CA LEU A 222 -9.26 7.31 24.12
C LEU A 222 -8.70 8.58 23.47
N LEU A 223 -9.28 9.05 22.36
CA LEU A 223 -8.93 10.31 21.69
C LEU A 223 -9.99 11.42 21.89
N ARG A 224 -10.98 11.21 22.75
CA ARG A 224 -11.93 12.25 23.18
C ARG A 224 -11.93 12.32 24.69
N ASP A 225 -11.19 13.28 25.23
CA ASP A 225 -11.41 13.70 26.61
C ASP A 225 -12.87 14.20 26.77
N HIS A 226 -13.35 14.18 28.01
CA HIS A 226 -14.72 14.52 28.46
C HIS A 226 -15.28 15.88 27.99
N GLU A 227 -14.52 16.67 27.23
CA GLU A 227 -14.92 17.95 26.64
C GLU A 227 -15.09 17.93 25.11
N GLY A 228 -14.99 16.76 24.44
CA GLY A 228 -15.36 16.63 23.03
C GLY A 228 -14.39 17.30 22.04
N VAL A 229 -13.13 17.52 22.45
CA VAL A 229 -12.07 18.01 21.55
C VAL A 229 -11.49 16.81 20.78
N CYS A 230 -11.55 16.83 19.45
CA CYS A 230 -10.73 15.95 18.61
C CYS A 230 -9.26 16.13 19.01
N VAL A 231 -8.56 15.06 19.38
CA VAL A 231 -7.09 15.08 19.43
C VAL A 231 -6.55 15.14 17.99
N GLY A 232 -6.73 16.29 17.36
CA GLY A 232 -5.89 16.82 16.28
C GLY A 232 -4.60 17.36 16.87
N ALA A 233 -3.92 16.56 17.71
CA ALA A 233 -2.73 16.98 18.44
C ALA A 233 -1.67 15.86 18.47
N PHE A 234 -1.35 15.30 17.31
CA PHE A 234 -0.01 14.71 17.09
C PHE A 234 0.71 15.28 15.87
N THR A 235 0.10 16.29 15.21
CA THR A 235 0.72 17.06 14.12
C THR A 235 1.33 18.40 14.57
N GLU A 236 1.10 18.86 15.82
CA GLU A 236 1.49 20.22 16.24
C GLU A 236 2.77 20.33 17.08
N LYS A 237 3.49 19.23 17.38
CA LYS A 237 4.70 19.30 18.24
C LYS A 237 5.96 18.66 17.66
N PHE A 238 6.14 18.71 16.35
CA PHE A 238 7.46 18.55 15.76
C PHE A 238 7.71 19.64 14.72
N PRO A 239 8.73 20.50 14.89
CA PRO A 239 9.08 21.52 13.90
C PRO A 239 9.87 20.83 12.78
N PHE A 240 9.23 19.92 12.04
CA PHE A 240 9.74 19.49 10.75
C PHE A 240 8.98 20.30 9.70
N SER A 241 9.70 21.06 8.88
CA SER A 241 9.11 21.80 7.76
C SER A 241 8.20 20.86 6.97
N ILE A 242 6.90 21.09 6.99
CA ILE A 242 5.94 20.23 6.30
C ILE A 242 6.20 20.40 4.81
N ASN A 243 6.70 19.32 4.19
CA ASN A 243 7.02 19.28 2.78
C ASN A 243 5.73 19.48 1.97
N PRO A 244 5.67 20.43 1.02
CA PRO A 244 4.52 20.62 0.13
C PRO A 244 4.10 19.34 -0.61
N MET A 245 5.05 18.43 -0.84
CA MET A 245 4.81 17.11 -1.42
C MET A 245 4.03 16.17 -0.47
N ALA A 246 4.24 16.27 0.84
CA ALA A 246 3.49 15.49 1.83
C ALA A 246 2.03 15.94 1.96
N LEU A 247 1.77 17.26 1.87
CA LEU A 247 0.41 17.82 1.84
C LEU A 247 -0.37 17.39 0.59
N LYS A 248 0.27 17.39 -0.58
CA LYS A 248 -0.35 16.86 -1.81
C LYS A 248 -0.53 15.35 -1.76
N ALA A 249 0.46 14.60 -1.24
CA ALA A 249 0.34 13.16 -1.06
C ALA A 249 -0.80 12.81 -0.10
N GLU A 250 -1.03 13.59 0.95
CA GLU A 250 -2.14 13.39 1.88
C GLU A 250 -3.51 13.74 1.28
N ALA A 251 -3.58 14.77 0.44
CA ALA A 251 -4.79 15.08 -0.33
C ALA A 251 -5.13 13.98 -1.34
N VAL A 252 -4.14 13.47 -2.08
CA VAL A 252 -4.31 12.35 -3.01
C VAL A 252 -4.67 11.08 -2.24
N ARG A 253 -4.03 10.80 -1.10
CA ARG A 253 -4.35 9.68 -0.20
C ARG A 253 -5.81 9.72 0.27
N ARG A 254 -6.29 10.86 0.77
CA ARG A 254 -7.69 11.01 1.19
C ARG A 254 -8.68 10.83 0.04
N ARG A 255 -8.32 11.23 -1.17
CA ARG A 255 -9.18 11.03 -2.35
C ARG A 255 -9.12 9.61 -2.90
N MET A 256 -8.00 8.91 -2.75
CA MET A 256 -7.94 7.47 -2.95
C MET A 256 -8.88 6.75 -1.99
N GLU A 257 -8.90 7.13 -0.71
CA GLU A 257 -9.84 6.56 0.27
C GLU A 257 -11.31 6.78 -0.15
N LEU A 258 -11.68 8.00 -0.55
CA LEU A 258 -13.03 8.32 -1.05
C LEU A 258 -13.41 7.60 -2.35
N ALA A 259 -12.43 7.22 -3.18
CA ALA A 259 -12.67 6.46 -4.39
C ALA A 259 -12.95 4.98 -4.15
N ILE A 260 -12.68 4.49 -2.93
CA ILE A 260 -12.95 3.13 -2.52
C ILE A 260 -14.34 3.03 -1.82
N GLU A 261 -14.93 4.14 -1.37
CA GLU A 261 -16.35 4.24 -0.99
C GLU A 261 -17.30 4.12 -2.20
#